data_AF-A0A7X3Y6T9-F1
#
_entry.id   AF-A0A7X3Y6T9-F1
#
_cell.length_a   1.000
_cell.length_b   1.000
_cell.length_c   1.000
_cell.angle_alpha   90.00
_cell.angle_beta   90.00
_cell.angle_gamma   90.00
#
_symmetry.space_group_name_H-M   'P 1'
#
loop_
_entity.id
_entity.type
_entity.pdbx_description
1 polymer ?
#
loop_
_entity_poly.entity_id
_entity_poly.type
_entity_poly.pdbx_seq_one_letter_code
_entity_poly.pdbx_strand_id
1 'polypeptide(L)'
;MKVREVLEPLRMGDLKRLCQLRGRPYTGSKDEILTRLACSYRGDLEALVRDLRKKDLLRIASGYSDSVEFPERLRRFSAPDLRDLCLAVFKGRYRNPEGSSRVATEEEGHFRLALFASGCGGLKGIEDINERSLEERAAAADSVTILSAYYVPEVLETIAGACRGDVKIVLNGLGGRRLSTQVQELEELQAKLRDRSQSAKIRLAFAEGLFHSKLYLFGSGRDAVAWIGSANATKAGLNGRNEEVLAQIAPAPRSVVDYIDSAWSRATPIEQCRQKVTSLITFFRTGMLYYKPYATLQMTLNPFRTLMESLPVAEKLKISRFRSDYADEEAGIGAFNLNRVYQRLLQGKEREQPVKRQRVQIRRYAIETCYGHWVAEPYIEKVDKKLIKASAERRRRLKSIRKWMKRHRDDHIVRAYSSYLKDVKTTLEVEEVEWSKYAAPDLFEDTSTISRRVDALVTTLAPSGIDRHCQAFVTCAVPEIWEDNMALKSFEDTFFDSLARASSTRKCGAGAKRILAPLKLSDVTAEE
;
A
#
# COMPACT_ATOMS: atom_id res chain seq x y z
N MET A 1 -8.99 -0.77 35.38
CA MET A 1 -8.75 -2.07 34.73
C MET A 1 -9.38 -3.18 35.54
N LYS A 2 -10.04 -4.16 34.93
CA LYS A 2 -10.70 -5.28 35.63
C LYS A 2 -9.78 -6.50 35.65
N VAL A 3 -9.85 -7.32 36.70
CA VAL A 3 -9.08 -8.59 36.81
C VAL A 3 -9.25 -9.49 35.58
N ARG A 4 -10.46 -9.57 35.02
CA ARG A 4 -10.75 -10.39 33.83
C ARG A 4 -9.91 -9.96 32.63
N GLU A 5 -9.73 -8.65 32.42
CA GLU A 5 -8.95 -8.08 31.31
C GLU A 5 -7.46 -8.47 31.43
N VAL A 6 -6.92 -8.53 32.66
CA VAL A 6 -5.54 -8.98 32.92
C VAL A 6 -5.35 -10.47 32.59
N LEU A 7 -6.37 -11.27 32.89
CA LEU A 7 -6.30 -12.74 32.78
C LEU A 7 -6.51 -13.23 31.34
N GLU A 8 -7.24 -12.49 30.52
CA GLU A 8 -7.65 -12.89 29.17
C GLU A 8 -6.47 -13.25 28.22
N PRO A 9 -5.34 -12.53 28.22
CA PRO A 9 -4.17 -12.88 27.41
C PRO A 9 -3.42 -14.14 27.88
N LEU A 10 -3.73 -14.68 29.06
CA LEU A 10 -3.02 -15.84 29.60
C LEU A 10 -3.43 -17.14 28.89
N ARG A 11 -2.47 -18.07 28.77
CA ARG A 11 -2.73 -19.40 28.21
C ARG A 11 -3.54 -20.23 29.20
N MET A 12 -4.31 -21.18 28.68
CA MET A 12 -5.15 -22.08 29.49
C MET A 12 -4.39 -22.75 30.64
N GLY A 13 -3.14 -23.20 30.42
CA GLY A 13 -2.32 -23.81 31.46
C GLY A 13 -1.97 -22.86 32.62
N ASP A 14 -1.76 -21.57 32.32
CA ASP A 14 -1.47 -20.56 33.34
C ASP A 14 -2.74 -20.24 34.16
N LEU A 15 -3.90 -20.18 33.51
CA LEU A 15 -5.20 -20.00 34.17
C LEU A 15 -5.55 -21.18 35.11
N LYS A 16 -5.35 -22.43 34.66
CA LYS A 16 -5.59 -23.62 35.50
C LYS A 16 -4.72 -23.63 36.76
N ARG A 17 -3.45 -23.22 36.63
CA ARG A 17 -2.52 -23.05 37.77
C ARG A 17 -3.05 -22.01 38.76
N LEU A 18 -3.52 -20.85 38.28
CA LEU A 18 -4.11 -19.83 39.15
C LEU A 18 -5.35 -20.35 39.88
N CYS A 19 -6.19 -21.17 39.22
CA CYS A 19 -7.32 -21.82 39.89
C CYS A 19 -6.86 -22.72 41.04
N GLN A 20 -5.84 -23.56 40.80
CA GLN A 20 -5.27 -24.42 41.83
C GLN A 20 -4.72 -23.62 43.02
N LEU A 21 -3.96 -22.54 42.75
CA LEU A 21 -3.45 -21.64 43.80
C LEU A 21 -4.55 -20.99 44.64
N ARG A 22 -5.71 -20.72 44.03
CA ARG A 22 -6.87 -20.11 44.70
C ARG A 22 -7.88 -21.12 45.24
N GLY A 23 -7.55 -22.41 45.22
CA GLY A 23 -8.45 -23.48 45.68
C GLY A 23 -9.75 -23.56 44.87
N ARG A 24 -9.71 -23.27 43.56
CA ARG A 24 -10.86 -23.27 42.66
C ARG A 24 -10.80 -24.44 41.68
N PRO A 25 -11.97 -24.97 41.26
CA PRO A 25 -12.03 -25.93 40.16
C PRO A 25 -11.38 -25.35 38.88
N TYR A 26 -10.55 -26.15 38.22
CA TYR A 26 -9.81 -25.76 36.99
C TYR A 26 -10.31 -26.48 35.72
N THR A 27 -11.45 -27.16 35.79
CA THR A 27 -12.15 -27.78 34.66
C THR A 27 -13.03 -26.76 33.93
N GLY A 28 -13.46 -27.06 32.70
CA GLY A 28 -14.38 -26.21 31.93
C GLY A 28 -13.70 -25.38 30.82
N SER A 29 -14.50 -24.53 30.19
CA SER A 29 -14.07 -23.64 29.09
C SER A 29 -13.19 -22.49 29.60
N LYS A 30 -12.49 -21.80 28.69
CA LYS A 30 -11.63 -20.66 29.06
C LYS A 30 -12.44 -19.57 29.76
N ASP A 31 -13.64 -19.30 29.25
CA ASP A 31 -14.51 -18.23 29.75
C ASP A 31 -15.02 -18.52 31.17
N GLU A 32 -15.38 -19.77 31.44
CA GLU A 32 -15.80 -20.20 32.78
C GLU A 32 -14.66 -20.09 33.80
N ILE A 33 -13.44 -20.45 33.40
CA ILE A 33 -12.23 -20.33 34.24
C ILE A 33 -11.91 -18.85 34.49
N LEU A 34 -11.97 -18.00 33.46
CA LEU A 34 -11.77 -16.55 33.58
C LEU A 34 -12.79 -15.93 34.55
N THR A 35 -14.06 -16.29 34.43
CA THR A 35 -15.14 -15.82 35.31
C THR A 35 -14.88 -16.25 36.76
N ARG A 36 -14.54 -17.53 36.98
CA ARG A 36 -14.22 -18.06 38.33
C ARG A 36 -13.03 -17.34 38.97
N LEU A 37 -11.95 -17.13 38.22
CA LEU A 37 -10.77 -16.42 38.71
C LEU A 37 -11.07 -14.95 39.00
N ALA A 38 -11.79 -14.26 38.11
CA ALA A 38 -12.20 -12.88 38.31
C ALA A 38 -13.02 -12.72 39.60
N CYS A 39 -13.98 -13.62 39.85
CA CYS A 39 -14.72 -13.67 41.10
C CYS A 39 -13.83 -14.00 42.31
N SER A 40 -12.86 -14.91 42.16
CA SER A 40 -11.98 -15.33 43.26
C SER A 40 -10.95 -14.28 43.69
N TYR A 41 -10.58 -13.37 42.79
CA TYR A 41 -9.75 -12.20 43.10
C TYR A 41 -10.58 -10.99 43.54
N ARG A 42 -11.90 -10.97 43.30
CA ARG A 42 -12.82 -9.89 43.75
C ARG A 42 -12.36 -8.47 43.36
N GLY A 43 -11.69 -8.33 42.21
CA GLY A 43 -11.13 -7.05 41.78
C GLY A 43 -9.77 -6.69 42.39
N ASP A 44 -9.21 -7.52 43.29
CA ASP A 44 -7.88 -7.33 43.87
C ASP A 44 -6.78 -7.66 42.86
N LEU A 45 -6.32 -6.61 42.17
CA LEU A 45 -5.23 -6.68 41.20
C LEU A 45 -3.87 -6.95 41.86
N GLU A 46 -3.68 -6.57 43.13
CA GLU A 46 -2.44 -6.82 43.86
C GLU A 46 -2.27 -8.31 44.17
N ALA A 47 -3.33 -8.94 44.68
CA ALA A 47 -3.35 -10.38 44.89
C ALA A 47 -3.12 -11.14 43.58
N LEU A 48 -3.73 -10.70 42.47
CA LEU A 48 -3.50 -11.31 41.17
C LEU A 48 -2.03 -11.20 40.75
N VAL A 49 -1.46 -10.00 40.75
CA VAL A 49 -0.09 -9.76 40.30
C VAL A 49 0.94 -10.54 41.14
N ARG A 50 0.67 -10.71 42.44
CA ARG A 50 1.50 -11.51 43.34
C ARG A 50 1.57 -12.98 42.91
N ASP A 51 0.44 -13.54 42.48
CA ASP A 51 0.31 -14.95 42.08
C ASP A 51 0.86 -15.26 40.67
N LEU A 52 1.05 -14.22 39.84
CA LEU A 52 1.62 -14.35 38.49
C LEU A 52 3.12 -14.68 38.53
N ARG A 53 3.56 -15.56 37.61
CA ARG A 53 4.98 -15.84 37.41
C ARG A 53 5.64 -14.76 36.58
N LYS A 54 6.97 -14.67 36.64
CA LYS A 54 7.77 -13.76 35.78
C LYS A 54 7.33 -13.78 34.31
N LYS A 55 7.16 -14.97 33.72
CA LYS A 55 6.72 -15.11 32.32
C LYS A 55 5.30 -14.61 32.04
N ASP A 56 4.42 -14.68 33.04
CA ASP A 56 3.03 -14.23 32.92
C ASP A 56 3.00 -12.70 33.01
N LEU A 57 3.77 -12.14 33.95
CA LEU A 57 4.01 -10.71 34.10
C LEU A 57 4.65 -10.10 32.84
N LEU A 58 5.63 -10.77 32.24
CA LEU A 58 6.25 -10.34 30.99
C LEU A 58 5.22 -10.25 29.85
N ARG A 59 4.34 -11.25 29.70
CA ARG A 59 3.31 -11.25 28.66
C ARG A 59 2.31 -10.11 28.85
N ILE A 60 1.93 -9.86 30.10
CA ILE A 60 1.03 -8.76 30.47
C ILE A 60 1.73 -7.43 30.17
N ALA A 61 2.94 -7.21 30.70
CA ALA A 61 3.71 -5.98 30.48
C ALA A 61 4.00 -5.71 28.99
N SER A 62 4.28 -6.75 28.19
CA SER A 62 4.48 -6.61 26.75
C SER A 62 3.19 -6.23 26.00
N GLY A 63 2.03 -6.69 26.48
CA GLY A 63 0.74 -6.34 25.88
C GLY A 63 0.32 -4.89 26.11
N TYR A 64 0.99 -4.17 27.02
CA TYR A 64 0.77 -2.74 27.30
C TYR A 64 1.81 -1.82 26.65
N SER A 65 2.76 -2.36 25.89
CA SER A 65 3.75 -1.56 25.18
C SER A 65 3.50 -1.61 23.68
N ASP A 66 3.23 -0.46 23.08
CA ASP A 66 3.20 -0.27 21.63
C ASP A 66 4.61 -0.29 21.01
N SER A 67 5.66 -0.43 21.83
CA SER A 67 7.07 -0.45 21.39
C SER A 67 7.69 -1.85 21.47
N VAL A 68 8.30 -2.28 20.35
CA VAL A 68 8.96 -3.59 20.16
C VAL A 68 10.29 -3.71 20.94
N GLU A 69 10.94 -2.59 21.30
CA GLU A 69 12.15 -2.59 22.15
C GLU A 69 11.87 -2.92 23.62
N PHE A 70 10.65 -2.66 24.09
CA PHE A 70 10.26 -2.87 25.48
C PHE A 70 10.29 -4.37 25.89
N PRO A 71 9.81 -5.33 25.08
CA PRO A 71 9.95 -6.75 25.35
C PRO A 71 11.35 -7.25 25.71
N GLU A 72 12.42 -6.78 25.04
CA GLU A 72 13.78 -7.24 25.34
C GLU A 72 14.30 -6.65 26.65
N ARG A 73 14.05 -5.35 26.90
CA ARG A 73 14.44 -4.68 28.15
C ARG A 73 13.69 -5.26 29.36
N LEU A 74 12.40 -5.57 29.20
CA LEU A 74 11.58 -6.19 30.24
C LEU A 74 12.12 -7.55 30.71
N ARG A 75 12.77 -8.34 29.84
CA ARG A 75 13.35 -9.64 30.23
C ARG A 75 14.42 -9.50 31.31
N ARG A 76 15.11 -8.36 31.37
CA ARG A 76 16.15 -8.03 32.35
C ARG A 76 15.58 -7.72 33.75
N PHE A 77 14.30 -7.36 33.85
CA PHE A 77 13.67 -7.01 35.11
C PHE A 77 13.49 -8.26 35.99
N SER A 78 13.64 -8.11 37.30
CA SER A 78 13.34 -9.17 38.24
C SER A 78 11.82 -9.41 38.33
N ALA A 79 11.39 -10.53 38.92
CA ALA A 79 9.97 -10.77 39.13
C ALA A 79 9.30 -9.71 40.03
N PRO A 80 9.93 -9.26 41.14
CA PRO A 80 9.48 -8.08 41.88
C PRO A 80 9.31 -6.82 41.02
N ASP A 81 10.32 -6.44 40.23
CA ASP A 81 10.26 -5.22 39.41
C ASP A 81 9.11 -5.27 38.40
N LEU A 82 8.87 -6.44 37.80
CA LEU A 82 7.76 -6.64 36.87
C LEU A 82 6.39 -6.59 37.56
N ARG A 83 6.29 -6.99 38.83
CA ARG A 83 5.06 -6.84 39.62
C ARG A 83 4.77 -5.38 39.88
N ASP A 84 5.78 -4.64 40.34
CA ASP A 84 5.65 -3.21 40.62
C ASP A 84 5.30 -2.43 39.35
N LEU A 85 5.92 -2.77 38.23
CA LEU A 85 5.59 -2.27 36.90
C LEU A 85 4.11 -2.52 36.54
N CYS A 86 3.65 -3.77 36.60
CA CYS A 86 2.26 -4.11 36.27
C CYS A 86 1.28 -3.39 37.19
N LEU A 87 1.57 -3.30 38.49
CA LEU A 87 0.72 -2.60 39.46
C LEU A 87 0.69 -1.10 39.22
N ALA A 88 1.82 -0.49 38.85
CA ALA A 88 1.86 0.91 38.44
C ALA A 88 0.96 1.13 37.22
N VAL A 89 1.03 0.26 36.20
CA VAL A 89 0.21 0.36 34.98
C VAL A 89 -1.27 0.24 35.34
N PHE A 90 -1.63 -0.75 36.17
CA PHE A 90 -3.02 -1.00 36.56
C PHE A 90 -3.64 0.11 37.41
N LYS A 91 -2.83 0.77 38.23
CA LYS A 91 -3.25 1.93 39.04
C LYS A 91 -3.26 3.24 38.25
N GLY A 92 -2.94 3.23 36.96
CA GLY A 92 -2.77 4.44 36.15
C GLY A 92 -1.61 5.33 36.64
N ARG A 93 -0.68 4.75 37.42
CA ARG A 93 0.49 5.43 38.02
C ARG A 93 1.78 5.17 37.25
N TYR A 94 1.75 4.30 36.24
CA TYR A 94 2.92 4.09 35.39
C TYR A 94 3.13 5.30 34.48
N ARG A 95 3.97 6.21 34.95
CA ARG A 95 4.72 7.13 34.10
C ARG A 95 5.99 6.39 33.70
N ASN A 96 6.26 6.34 32.40
CA ASN A 96 7.45 5.70 31.84
C ASN A 96 8.71 6.10 32.63
N PRO A 97 9.42 5.18 33.30
CA PRO A 97 10.51 5.51 34.23
C PRO A 97 11.76 6.05 33.51
N GLU A 98 11.85 5.91 32.18
CA GLU A 98 12.90 6.56 31.36
C GLU A 98 12.42 7.86 30.68
N GLY A 99 11.23 8.37 31.03
CA GLY A 99 10.64 9.58 30.46
C GLY A 99 10.42 10.74 31.45
N SER A 100 10.61 10.53 32.75
CA SER A 100 10.53 11.62 33.72
C SER A 100 11.88 12.35 33.83
N SER A 101 12.29 12.99 32.75
CA SER A 101 12.63 14.40 32.93
C SER A 101 11.42 15.01 33.63
N ARG A 102 11.64 15.70 34.75
CA ARG A 102 10.70 16.74 35.13
C ARG A 102 10.56 17.63 33.90
N VAL A 103 9.52 17.43 33.09
CA VAL A 103 8.86 18.55 32.46
C VAL A 103 8.41 19.35 33.67
N ALA A 104 9.27 20.29 34.06
CA ALA A 104 8.86 21.43 34.82
C ALA A 104 7.68 21.99 34.03
N THR A 105 6.46 21.71 34.48
CA THR A 105 5.26 22.44 34.09
C THR A 105 5.32 23.81 34.76
N GLU A 106 6.40 24.53 34.50
CA GLU A 106 6.68 25.92 34.88
C GLU A 106 7.48 26.62 33.76
N GLU A 107 7.34 26.20 32.51
CA GLU A 107 7.48 27.17 31.41
C GLU A 107 6.07 27.66 31.09
N GLU A 108 5.63 28.70 31.80
CA GLU A 108 4.62 29.65 31.32
C GLU A 108 5.20 30.42 30.10
N GLY A 109 5.62 29.68 29.08
CA GLY A 109 6.04 30.23 27.80
C GLY A 109 4.80 30.52 26.99
N HIS A 110 4.39 31.78 26.91
CA HIS A 110 3.41 32.22 25.92
C HIS A 110 3.98 31.97 24.51
N PHE A 111 3.57 30.88 23.86
CA PHE A 111 3.81 30.68 22.44
C PHE A 111 2.61 31.17 21.63
N ARG A 112 2.91 31.77 20.48
CA ARG A 112 1.92 32.16 19.48
C ARG A 112 1.67 30.98 18.56
N LEU A 113 0.39 30.64 18.39
CA LEU A 113 -0.08 29.61 17.48
C LEU A 113 -0.75 30.29 16.28
N ALA A 114 -0.33 29.94 15.07
CA ALA A 114 -1.03 30.30 13.84
C ALA A 114 -1.35 29.02 13.06
N LEU A 115 -2.54 28.97 12.47
CA LEU A 115 -3.01 27.82 11.70
C LEU A 115 -2.93 28.12 10.22
N PHE A 116 -2.42 27.15 9.48
CA PHE A 116 -2.37 27.14 8.05
C PHE A 116 -3.10 25.91 7.56
N ALA A 117 -3.92 26.05 6.52
CA ALA A 117 -4.53 24.91 5.88
C ALA A 117 -4.70 25.14 4.37
N SER A 118 -4.73 24.06 3.59
CA SER A 118 -4.89 24.13 2.13
C SER A 118 -6.37 24.34 1.75
N GLY A 119 -6.66 25.22 0.80
CA GLY A 119 -8.01 25.34 0.20
C GLY A 119 -9.04 25.98 1.13
N CYS A 120 -8.60 26.84 2.06
CA CYS A 120 -9.45 27.36 3.13
C CYS A 120 -10.30 28.57 2.73
N GLY A 121 -10.18 29.06 1.49
CA GLY A 121 -11.10 30.05 0.92
C GLY A 121 -11.25 31.34 1.76
N GLY A 122 -10.21 31.77 2.48
CA GLY A 122 -10.23 32.99 3.27
C GLY A 122 -10.96 32.91 4.62
N LEU A 123 -11.05 31.72 5.23
CA LEU A 123 -11.50 31.60 6.63
C LEU A 123 -10.66 32.49 7.56
N LYS A 124 -11.33 33.34 8.35
CA LYS A 124 -10.68 34.33 9.21
C LYS A 124 -9.78 33.64 10.25
N GLY A 125 -8.49 33.97 10.23
CA GLY A 125 -7.48 33.43 11.15
C GLY A 125 -6.82 32.13 10.70
N ILE A 126 -7.07 31.67 9.47
CA ILE A 126 -6.39 30.55 8.83
C ILE A 126 -5.74 31.06 7.54
N GLU A 127 -4.43 30.88 7.42
CA GLU A 127 -3.68 31.25 6.22
C GLU A 127 -3.55 30.04 5.27
N ASP A 128 -3.41 30.28 3.97
CA ASP A 128 -3.22 29.19 3.00
C ASP A 128 -1.81 28.59 3.14
N ILE A 129 -1.73 27.26 3.34
CA ILE A 129 -0.44 26.56 3.24
C ILE A 129 0.03 26.63 1.78
N ASN A 130 1.25 27.09 1.59
CA ASN A 130 1.95 26.98 0.31
C ASN A 130 3.47 26.85 0.53
N GLU A 131 4.15 26.31 -0.48
CA GLU A 131 5.61 26.14 -0.48
C GLU A 131 6.35 27.47 -0.27
N ARG A 132 5.82 28.57 -0.85
CA ARG A 132 6.42 29.92 -0.76
C ARG A 132 6.43 30.47 0.66
N SER A 133 5.39 30.23 1.46
CA SER A 133 5.37 30.67 2.86
C SER A 133 6.49 30.00 3.69
N LEU A 134 6.81 28.74 3.40
CA LEU A 134 7.94 28.05 4.04
C LEU A 134 9.29 28.54 3.50
N GLU A 135 9.39 28.83 2.20
CA GLU A 135 10.57 29.43 1.56
C GLU A 135 10.91 30.81 2.15
N GLU A 136 9.91 31.70 2.30
CA GLU A 136 10.10 33.03 2.89
C GLU A 136 10.59 32.93 4.35
N ARG A 137 10.13 31.93 5.10
CA ARG A 137 10.64 31.65 6.45
C ARG A 137 12.06 31.11 6.45
N ALA A 138 12.39 30.23 5.51
CA ALA A 138 13.75 29.72 5.35
C ALA A 138 14.75 30.82 4.97
N ALA A 139 14.36 31.75 4.10
CA ALA A 139 15.21 32.86 3.66
C ALA A 139 15.61 33.79 4.83
N ALA A 140 14.74 33.95 5.82
CA ALA A 140 14.98 34.79 6.99
C ALA A 140 15.70 34.06 8.15
N ALA A 141 15.87 32.74 8.06
CA ALA A 141 16.41 31.92 9.14
C ALA A 141 17.93 31.74 9.04
N ASP A 142 18.59 31.63 10.19
CA ASP A 142 20.00 31.23 10.30
C ASP A 142 20.20 29.72 10.12
N SER A 143 19.12 28.94 10.22
CA SER A 143 19.13 27.50 10.10
C SER A 143 17.75 26.95 9.73
N VAL A 144 17.74 25.84 9.02
CA VAL A 144 16.53 25.13 8.60
C VAL A 144 16.70 23.64 8.91
N THR A 145 15.75 23.08 9.65
CA THR A 145 15.63 21.63 9.83
C THR A 145 14.29 21.12 9.32
N ILE A 146 14.31 20.17 8.37
CA ILE A 146 13.10 19.57 7.78
C ILE A 146 13.07 18.09 8.10
N LEU A 147 11.99 17.62 8.72
CA LEU A 147 11.67 16.20 8.87
C LEU A 147 10.44 15.90 8.02
N SER A 148 10.56 14.99 7.05
CA SER A 148 9.43 14.64 6.17
C SER A 148 9.39 13.14 5.86
N ALA A 149 8.20 12.55 5.92
CA ALA A 149 7.97 11.14 5.59
C ALA A 149 8.07 10.90 4.08
N TYR A 150 7.45 11.78 3.30
CA TYR A 150 7.50 11.80 1.85
C TYR A 150 8.06 13.13 1.38
N TYR A 151 8.71 13.14 0.23
CA TYR A 151 9.28 14.36 -0.30
C TYR A 151 9.32 14.36 -1.83
N VAL A 152 9.51 15.55 -2.38
CA VAL A 152 9.85 15.80 -3.78
C VAL A 152 11.12 16.66 -3.76
N PRO A 153 12.25 16.25 -4.38
CA PRO A 153 13.52 16.95 -4.29
C PRO A 153 13.44 18.44 -4.60
N GLU A 154 12.65 18.80 -5.60
CA GLU A 154 12.47 20.19 -6.02
C GLU A 154 11.83 21.05 -4.93
N VAL A 155 10.89 20.49 -4.16
CA VAL A 155 10.23 21.21 -3.05
C VAL A 155 11.20 21.42 -1.89
N LEU A 156 12.04 20.42 -1.60
CA LEU A 156 13.11 20.57 -0.62
C LEU A 156 14.15 21.59 -1.08
N GLU A 157 14.51 21.60 -2.37
CA GLU A 157 15.44 22.58 -2.95
C GLU A 157 14.90 24.01 -2.80
N THR A 158 13.61 24.24 -3.08
CA THR A 158 12.98 25.56 -2.91
C THR A 158 13.04 26.02 -1.45
N ILE A 159 12.53 25.20 -0.52
CA ILE A 159 12.42 25.60 0.89
C ILE A 159 13.81 25.69 1.53
N ALA A 160 14.58 24.60 1.49
CA ALA A 160 15.86 24.56 2.18
C ALA A 160 16.94 25.40 1.46
N GLY A 161 16.88 25.52 0.14
CA GLY A 161 17.84 26.29 -0.64
C GLY A 161 17.71 27.81 -0.52
N ALA A 162 16.62 28.31 0.10
CA ALA A 162 16.46 29.71 0.46
C ALA A 162 17.29 30.11 1.70
N CYS A 163 17.60 29.16 2.58
CA CYS A 163 18.41 29.40 3.77
C CYS A 163 19.90 29.53 3.42
N ARG A 164 20.57 30.55 3.96
CA ARG A 164 22.03 30.77 3.78
C ARG A 164 22.89 30.13 4.86
N GLY A 165 22.32 29.78 6.01
CA GLY A 165 23.03 29.17 7.12
C GLY A 165 23.01 27.64 7.10
N ASP A 166 22.66 27.02 8.23
CA ASP A 166 22.74 25.57 8.41
C ASP A 166 21.46 24.83 7.98
N VAL A 167 21.59 23.87 7.07
CA VAL A 167 20.49 23.04 6.56
C VAL A 167 20.63 21.60 7.02
N LYS A 168 19.60 21.08 7.69
CA LYS A 168 19.46 19.69 8.14
C LYS A 168 18.17 19.09 7.59
N ILE A 169 18.25 17.95 6.92
CA ILE A 169 17.07 17.27 6.38
C ILE A 169 17.07 15.81 6.87
N VAL A 170 15.96 15.36 7.44
CA VAL A 170 15.72 13.96 7.82
C VAL A 170 14.52 13.43 7.04
N LEU A 171 14.74 12.35 6.29
CA LEU A 171 13.70 11.74 5.47
C LEU A 171 13.52 10.27 5.85
N ASN A 172 12.36 9.72 5.53
CA ASN A 172 12.16 8.28 5.66
C ASN A 172 13.12 7.51 4.73
N GLY A 173 13.90 6.59 5.28
CA GLY A 173 14.76 5.70 4.52
C GLY A 173 13.96 4.59 3.84
N LEU A 174 14.05 4.50 2.52
CA LEU A 174 13.44 3.42 1.76
C LEU A 174 14.28 2.13 1.91
N GLY A 175 13.63 0.97 1.81
CA GLY A 175 14.33 -0.32 1.78
C GLY A 175 14.76 -0.75 0.36
N GLY A 176 15.78 -1.61 0.29
CA GLY A 176 16.11 -2.36 -0.92
C GLY A 176 16.61 -1.53 -2.12
N ARG A 177 16.18 -1.89 -3.34
CA ARG A 177 16.54 -1.17 -4.58
C ARG A 177 16.16 0.30 -4.56
N ARG A 178 15.06 0.65 -3.87
CA ARG A 178 14.61 2.04 -3.78
C ARG A 178 15.59 2.90 -2.98
N LEU A 179 16.33 2.30 -2.03
CA LEU A 179 17.33 3.01 -1.26
C LEU A 179 18.45 3.58 -2.14
N SER A 180 18.95 2.81 -3.12
CA SER A 180 20.06 3.29 -3.95
C SER A 180 19.64 4.46 -4.85
N THR A 181 18.45 4.38 -5.45
CA THR A 181 17.86 5.50 -6.20
C THR A 181 17.62 6.71 -5.30
N GLN A 182 17.10 6.48 -4.09
CA GLN A 182 16.88 7.54 -3.10
C GLN A 182 18.18 8.23 -2.70
N VAL A 183 19.23 7.45 -2.39
CA VAL A 183 20.54 7.98 -2.01
C VAL A 183 21.12 8.82 -3.14
N GLN A 184 21.11 8.33 -4.39
CA GLN A 184 21.60 9.08 -5.54
C GLN A 184 20.87 10.44 -5.71
N GLU A 185 19.54 10.41 -5.67
CA GLU A 185 18.71 11.62 -5.78
C GLU A 185 19.02 12.63 -4.65
N LEU A 186 19.22 12.15 -3.43
CA LEU A 186 19.51 12.98 -2.27
C LEU A 186 20.97 13.48 -2.23
N GLU A 187 21.91 12.74 -2.79
CA GLU A 187 23.30 13.20 -2.98
C GLU A 187 23.33 14.40 -3.94
N GLU A 188 22.59 14.32 -5.05
CA GLU A 188 22.44 15.42 -6.01
C GLU A 188 21.79 16.66 -5.35
N LEU A 189 20.71 16.45 -4.59
CA LEU A 189 20.06 17.53 -3.84
C LEU A 189 20.99 18.16 -2.79
N GLN A 190 21.70 17.33 -2.01
CA GLN A 190 22.62 17.80 -0.98
C GLN A 190 23.75 18.64 -1.60
N ALA A 191 24.29 18.24 -2.75
CA ALA A 191 25.31 19.01 -3.46
C ALA A 191 24.79 20.40 -3.82
N LYS A 192 23.60 20.50 -4.44
CA LYS A 192 22.97 21.78 -4.78
C LYS A 192 22.73 22.69 -3.57
N LEU A 193 22.35 22.11 -2.43
CA LEU A 193 22.10 22.87 -1.20
C LEU A 193 23.41 23.39 -0.58
N ARG A 194 24.51 22.63 -0.68
CA ARG A 194 25.84 23.06 -0.20
C ARG A 194 26.39 24.26 -0.97
N ASP A 195 26.00 24.43 -2.24
CA ASP A 195 26.41 25.59 -3.04
C ASP A 195 25.76 26.90 -2.56
N ARG A 196 24.67 26.82 -1.79
CA ARG A 196 23.85 27.98 -1.39
C ARG A 196 23.86 28.29 0.10
N SER A 197 24.27 27.32 0.92
CA SER A 197 24.14 27.32 2.38
C SER A 197 25.49 27.08 3.04
N GLN A 198 25.72 27.62 4.24
CA GLN A 198 26.94 27.38 5.01
C GLN A 198 27.22 25.89 5.25
N SER A 199 26.16 25.13 5.56
CA SER A 199 26.24 23.68 5.59
C SER A 199 24.91 23.07 5.15
N ALA A 200 24.98 21.94 4.45
CA ALA A 200 23.80 21.15 4.12
C ALA A 200 24.09 19.66 4.33
N LYS A 201 23.24 19.03 5.15
CA LYS A 201 23.34 17.63 5.54
C LYS A 201 21.98 16.95 5.44
N ILE A 202 21.93 15.82 4.75
CA ILE A 202 20.73 14.99 4.61
C ILE A 202 20.97 13.64 5.29
N ARG A 203 19.97 13.16 6.03
CA ARG A 203 19.97 11.87 6.73
C ARG A 203 18.69 11.10 6.45
N LEU A 204 18.79 9.77 6.51
CA LEU A 204 17.67 8.84 6.39
C LEU A 204 17.37 8.17 7.72
N ALA A 205 16.10 8.21 8.13
CA ALA A 205 15.59 7.50 9.28
C ALA A 205 15.05 6.13 8.86
N PHE A 206 15.65 5.07 9.39
CA PHE A 206 15.21 3.68 9.18
C PHE A 206 14.44 3.21 10.41
N ALA A 207 13.15 3.53 10.48
CA ALA A 207 12.27 2.98 11.50
C ALA A 207 11.79 1.58 11.11
N GLU A 208 11.40 0.75 12.09
CA GLU A 208 10.75 -0.55 11.83
C GLU A 208 9.44 -0.35 11.03
N GLY A 209 8.66 0.68 11.40
CA GLY A 209 7.50 1.15 10.64
C GLY A 209 7.86 2.21 9.59
N LEU A 210 7.02 3.25 9.49
CA LEU A 210 7.27 4.41 8.65
C LEU A 210 7.77 5.59 9.51
N PHE A 211 8.92 6.19 9.17
CA PHE A 211 9.26 7.50 9.72
C PHE A 211 8.27 8.53 9.16
N HIS A 212 7.26 8.89 9.94
CA HIS A 212 6.09 9.62 9.44
C HIS A 212 6.02 11.10 9.86
N SER A 213 7.13 11.66 10.36
CA SER A 213 7.21 13.04 10.86
C SER A 213 7.11 14.06 9.73
N LYS A 214 6.50 15.21 10.04
CA LYS A 214 6.25 16.33 9.12
C LYS A 214 6.41 17.63 9.89
N LEU A 215 7.66 18.06 9.97
CA LEU A 215 8.09 19.16 10.82
C LEU A 215 9.08 20.04 10.06
N TYR A 216 8.91 21.35 10.18
CA TYR A 216 9.83 22.34 9.64
C TYR A 216 10.22 23.28 10.78
N LEU A 217 11.51 23.37 11.07
CA LEU A 217 12.06 24.25 12.08
C LEU A 217 12.91 25.30 11.37
N PHE A 218 12.57 26.57 11.59
CA PHE A 218 13.28 27.72 11.05
C PHE A 218 13.90 28.51 12.20
N GLY A 219 15.20 28.71 12.17
CA GLY A 219 15.92 29.43 13.20
C GLY A 219 16.49 28.52 14.29
N SER A 220 17.42 29.07 15.07
CA SER A 220 18.01 28.44 16.25
C SER A 220 17.65 29.17 17.54
N GLY A 221 17.79 28.50 18.69
CA GLY A 221 17.64 29.13 20.00
C GLY A 221 16.20 29.56 20.35
N ARG A 222 16.06 30.72 21.01
CA ARG A 222 14.79 31.20 21.56
C ARG A 222 13.83 31.77 20.51
N ASP A 223 14.33 32.14 19.34
CA ASP A 223 13.53 32.74 18.25
C ASP A 223 13.13 31.72 17.17
N ALA A 224 13.45 30.44 17.39
CA ALA A 224 13.11 29.37 16.47
C ALA A 224 11.58 29.28 16.27
N VAL A 225 11.16 28.91 15.08
CA VAL A 225 9.76 28.77 14.69
C VAL A 225 9.54 27.37 14.15
N ALA A 226 8.61 26.64 14.75
CA ALA A 226 8.27 25.29 14.31
C ALA A 226 6.95 25.29 13.54
N TRP A 227 6.89 24.51 12.46
CA TRP A 227 5.67 24.20 11.71
C TRP A 227 5.44 22.69 11.78
N ILE A 228 4.25 22.30 12.24
CA ILE A 228 3.92 20.91 12.57
C ILE A 228 2.55 20.55 12.01
N GLY A 229 2.41 19.40 11.34
CA GLY A 229 1.09 18.93 10.95
C GLY A 229 1.11 17.78 9.95
N SER A 230 0.20 17.83 8.97
CA SER A 230 -0.05 16.72 8.04
C SER A 230 0.66 16.86 6.69
N ALA A 231 1.12 18.08 6.34
CA ALA A 231 1.74 18.35 5.05
C ALA A 231 3.16 17.79 4.95
N ASN A 232 3.40 16.91 3.97
CA ASN A 232 4.74 16.48 3.59
C ASN A 232 5.41 17.52 2.68
N ALA A 233 6.74 17.48 2.57
CA ALA A 233 7.55 18.27 1.63
C ALA A 233 7.36 17.84 0.15
N THR A 234 6.13 17.88 -0.33
CA THR A 234 5.70 17.48 -1.67
C THR A 234 4.79 18.55 -2.27
N LYS A 235 4.69 18.59 -3.61
CA LYS A 235 3.76 19.51 -4.28
C LYS A 235 2.31 19.26 -3.89
N ALA A 236 1.93 18.01 -3.61
CA ALA A 236 0.57 17.69 -3.20
C ALA A 236 0.27 18.17 -1.77
N GLY A 237 1.24 18.01 -0.87
CA GLY A 237 1.13 18.41 0.53
C GLY A 237 1.21 19.92 0.76
N LEU A 238 1.95 20.65 -0.07
CA LEU A 238 2.13 22.10 0.12
C LEU A 238 1.37 22.96 -0.88
N ASN A 239 1.10 22.52 -2.13
CA ASN A 239 0.50 23.38 -3.16
C ASN A 239 -0.93 22.95 -3.54
N GLY A 240 -1.74 22.59 -2.54
CA GLY A 240 -3.21 22.56 -2.66
C GLY A 240 -3.83 21.42 -3.47
N ARG A 241 -3.17 20.25 -3.58
CA ARG A 241 -3.83 19.04 -4.14
C ARG A 241 -4.45 18.15 -3.07
N ASN A 242 -3.90 18.18 -1.86
CA ASN A 242 -4.43 17.48 -0.69
C ASN A 242 -5.06 18.50 0.28
N GLU A 243 -5.98 18.01 1.11
CA GLU A 243 -6.45 18.72 2.30
C GLU A 243 -5.44 18.51 3.43
N GLU A 244 -4.70 19.56 3.78
CA GLU A 244 -3.58 19.51 4.73
C GLU A 244 -3.67 20.66 5.74
N VAL A 245 -3.11 20.45 6.94
CA VAL A 245 -3.06 21.44 8.02
C VAL A 245 -1.65 21.50 8.61
N LEU A 246 -1.16 22.71 8.87
CA LEU A 246 0.06 22.99 9.61
C LEU A 246 -0.22 24.01 10.72
N ALA A 247 0.34 23.76 11.89
CA ALA A 247 0.38 24.70 13.00
C ALA A 247 1.78 25.31 13.07
N GLN A 248 1.86 26.63 12.97
CA GLN A 248 3.07 27.40 13.26
C GLN A 248 3.08 27.75 14.75
N ILE A 249 4.20 27.47 15.41
CA ILE A 249 4.42 27.71 16.84
C ILE A 249 5.67 28.58 17.00
N ALA A 250 5.50 29.77 17.60
CA ALA A 250 6.57 30.75 17.79
C ALA A 250 6.51 31.41 19.19
N PRO A 251 7.57 31.31 20.02
CA PRO A 251 8.78 30.53 19.79
C PRO A 251 8.50 29.01 19.80
N ALA A 252 9.38 28.24 19.16
CA ALA A 252 9.30 26.79 19.10
C ALA A 252 9.48 26.20 20.50
N PRO A 253 8.55 25.36 21.00
CA PRO A 253 8.67 24.74 22.31
C PRO A 253 9.94 23.88 22.39
N ARG A 254 10.61 23.89 23.55
CA ARG A 254 11.84 23.12 23.75
C ARG A 254 11.67 21.64 23.44
N SER A 255 10.53 21.06 23.79
CA SER A 255 10.19 19.66 23.50
C SER A 255 10.13 19.33 22.00
N VAL A 256 9.72 20.28 21.15
CA VAL A 256 9.71 20.11 19.69
C VAL A 256 11.15 20.11 19.16
N VAL A 257 11.99 21.02 19.66
CA VAL A 257 13.41 21.09 19.30
C VAL A 257 14.14 19.81 19.73
N ASP A 258 13.94 19.36 20.97
CA ASP A 258 14.55 18.12 21.48
C ASP A 258 14.11 16.88 20.68
N TYR A 259 12.86 16.83 20.24
CA TYR A 259 12.38 15.77 19.34
C TYR A 259 13.12 15.78 18.00
N ILE A 260 13.28 16.96 17.39
CA ILE A 260 13.98 17.13 16.11
C ILE A 260 15.44 16.70 16.24
N ASP A 261 16.13 17.13 17.30
CA ASP A 261 17.51 16.75 17.58
C ASP A 261 17.65 15.22 17.83
N SER A 262 16.68 14.62 18.51
CA SER A 262 16.60 13.17 18.69
C SER A 262 16.39 12.41 17.37
N ALA A 263 15.53 12.92 16.48
CA ALA A 263 15.33 12.33 15.15
C ALA A 263 16.61 12.46 14.30
N TRP A 264 17.25 13.63 14.32
CA TRP A 264 18.50 13.89 13.61
C TRP A 264 19.64 12.96 14.05
N SER A 265 19.83 12.80 15.36
CA SER A 265 20.90 11.99 15.94
C SER A 265 20.74 10.49 15.65
N ARG A 266 19.51 9.98 15.58
CA ARG A 266 19.21 8.58 15.25
C ARG A 266 19.22 8.28 13.75
N ALA A 267 19.07 9.30 12.91
CA ALA A 267 19.09 9.13 11.46
C ALA A 267 20.52 8.91 10.92
N THR A 268 20.63 8.15 9.85
CA THR A 268 21.89 7.76 9.21
C THR A 268 22.25 8.74 8.10
N PRO A 269 23.50 9.27 8.03
CA PRO A 269 23.96 10.06 6.88
C PRO A 269 23.77 9.32 5.55
N ILE A 270 23.36 10.03 4.50
CA ILE A 270 23.09 9.41 3.19
C ILE A 270 24.32 8.68 2.63
N GLU A 271 25.53 9.20 2.88
CA GLU A 271 26.79 8.60 2.43
C GLU A 271 27.13 7.27 3.13
N GLN A 272 26.49 7.02 4.29
CA GLN A 272 26.65 5.80 5.08
C GLN A 272 25.50 4.81 4.85
N CYS A 273 24.47 5.20 4.10
CA CYS A 273 23.32 4.36 3.82
C CYS A 273 23.70 3.23 2.85
N ARG A 274 24.08 2.08 3.40
CA ARG A 274 24.30 0.84 2.64
C ARG A 274 23.01 0.03 2.62
N GLN A 275 22.79 -0.73 1.53
CA GLN A 275 21.77 -1.78 1.50
C GLN A 275 22.14 -2.87 2.54
N LYS A 276 21.71 -2.71 3.78
CA LYS A 276 21.70 -3.79 4.77
C LYS A 276 20.26 -4.21 5.01
N VAL A 277 20.00 -5.50 4.82
CA VAL A 277 18.77 -6.16 5.23
C VAL A 277 18.96 -6.57 6.69
N THR A 278 18.33 -5.84 7.60
CA THR A 278 18.46 -6.04 9.05
C THR A 278 17.20 -6.62 9.70
N SER A 279 16.12 -6.81 8.91
CA SER A 279 14.83 -7.34 9.36
C SER A 279 14.07 -7.96 8.20
N LEU A 280 13.06 -8.78 8.49
CA LEU A 280 12.13 -9.30 7.48
C LEU A 280 11.39 -8.19 6.71
N ILE A 281 11.04 -7.08 7.37
CA ILE A 281 10.40 -5.93 6.71
C ILE A 281 11.34 -5.31 5.67
N THR A 282 12.59 -5.05 6.05
CA THR A 282 13.59 -4.51 5.11
C THR A 282 13.91 -5.51 3.99
N PHE A 283 13.86 -6.81 4.29
CA PHE A 283 13.96 -7.88 3.30
C PHE A 283 12.82 -7.81 2.28
N PHE A 284 11.55 -7.78 2.72
CA PHE A 284 10.41 -7.73 1.81
C PHE A 284 10.40 -6.48 0.94
N ARG A 285 10.81 -5.33 1.51
CA ARG A 285 11.00 -4.06 0.79
C ARG A 285 12.05 -4.15 -0.34
N THR A 286 12.94 -5.16 -0.34
CA THR A 286 13.89 -5.38 -1.45
C THR A 286 13.25 -5.91 -2.72
N GLY A 287 12.12 -6.62 -2.60
CA GLY A 287 11.44 -7.21 -3.74
C GLY A 287 10.37 -6.32 -4.36
N MET A 288 9.85 -6.79 -5.49
CA MET A 288 8.71 -6.19 -6.19
C MET A 288 7.57 -7.19 -6.30
N LEU A 289 6.34 -6.70 -6.21
CA LEU A 289 5.13 -7.49 -6.43
C LEU A 289 4.74 -7.46 -7.90
N TYR A 290 4.40 -8.63 -8.42
CA TYR A 290 3.88 -8.86 -9.76
C TYR A 290 2.51 -9.52 -9.65
N TYR A 291 1.46 -8.82 -10.06
CA TYR A 291 0.09 -9.36 -10.03
C TYR A 291 -0.56 -9.24 -11.40
N LYS A 292 -1.55 -10.10 -11.66
CA LYS A 292 -2.26 -10.08 -12.94
C LYS A 292 -3.11 -8.81 -13.01
N PRO A 293 -3.09 -8.08 -14.14
CA PRO A 293 -3.95 -6.92 -14.30
C PRO A 293 -5.42 -7.34 -14.20
N TYR A 294 -6.19 -6.62 -13.40
CA TYR A 294 -7.63 -6.82 -13.25
C TYR A 294 -8.40 -6.41 -14.53
N ALA A 295 -7.84 -5.48 -15.31
CA ALA A 295 -8.51 -4.89 -16.46
C ALA A 295 -8.34 -5.72 -17.74
N THR A 296 -9.34 -6.53 -18.09
CA THR A 296 -9.50 -7.07 -19.44
C THR A 296 -10.18 -6.05 -20.34
N LEU A 297 -9.59 -5.75 -21.49
CA LEU A 297 -10.22 -4.92 -22.52
C LEU A 297 -11.46 -5.65 -23.06
N GLN A 298 -12.65 -5.13 -22.78
CA GLN A 298 -13.90 -5.68 -23.26
C GLN A 298 -14.13 -5.27 -24.73
N MET A 299 -13.96 -6.22 -25.64
CA MET A 299 -14.15 -6.02 -27.09
C MET A 299 -15.55 -6.43 -27.57
N THR A 300 -16.43 -6.77 -26.64
CA THR A 300 -17.79 -7.23 -26.92
C THR A 300 -18.83 -6.17 -26.53
N LEU A 301 -19.97 -6.23 -27.20
CA LEU A 301 -21.17 -5.45 -26.92
C LEU A 301 -22.37 -6.40 -27.01
N ASN A 302 -23.17 -6.51 -25.94
CA ASN A 302 -24.41 -7.28 -25.98
C ASN A 302 -25.61 -6.34 -25.85
N PRO A 303 -26.22 -5.90 -26.97
CA PRO A 303 -27.41 -5.04 -26.92
C PRO A 303 -28.66 -5.81 -26.44
N PHE A 304 -28.63 -7.14 -26.51
CA PHE A 304 -29.77 -8.00 -26.19
C PHE A 304 -29.77 -8.48 -24.74
N ARG A 305 -28.88 -7.98 -23.88
CA ARG A 305 -28.78 -8.46 -22.48
C ARG A 305 -30.11 -8.39 -21.75
N THR A 306 -30.77 -7.23 -21.78
CA THR A 306 -32.07 -7.02 -21.12
C THR A 306 -33.17 -7.88 -21.73
N LEU A 307 -33.19 -8.03 -23.06
CA LEU A 307 -34.12 -8.93 -23.76
C LEU A 307 -33.90 -10.38 -23.30
N MET A 308 -32.65 -10.85 -23.33
CA MET A 308 -32.28 -12.19 -22.88
C MET A 308 -32.55 -12.40 -21.40
N GLU A 309 -32.46 -11.40 -20.54
CA GLU A 309 -32.83 -11.55 -19.12
C GLU A 309 -34.36 -11.70 -18.97
N SER A 310 -35.13 -11.00 -19.80
CA SER A 310 -36.60 -10.92 -19.73
C SER A 310 -37.33 -12.07 -20.44
N LEU A 311 -36.71 -12.70 -21.44
CA LEU A 311 -37.33 -13.79 -22.18
C LEU A 311 -37.60 -15.03 -21.31
N PRO A 312 -38.79 -15.66 -21.42
CA PRO A 312 -39.06 -16.96 -20.82
C PRO A 312 -38.09 -18.04 -21.29
N VAL A 313 -37.90 -19.08 -20.48
CA VAL A 313 -37.00 -20.20 -20.83
C VAL A 313 -37.39 -20.88 -22.14
N ALA A 314 -38.69 -21.06 -22.39
CA ALA A 314 -39.20 -21.64 -23.63
C ALA A 314 -38.75 -20.85 -24.87
N GLU A 315 -38.79 -19.51 -24.82
CA GLU A 315 -38.36 -18.64 -25.91
C GLU A 315 -36.84 -18.67 -26.12
N LYS A 316 -36.06 -18.71 -25.02
CA LYS A 316 -34.60 -18.83 -25.08
C LYS A 316 -34.12 -20.11 -25.76
N LEU A 317 -34.86 -21.20 -25.59
CA LEU A 317 -34.53 -22.49 -26.20
C LEU A 317 -34.68 -22.46 -27.72
N LYS A 318 -35.65 -21.70 -28.26
CA LYS A 318 -35.85 -21.56 -29.71
C LYS A 318 -34.62 -20.95 -30.39
N ILE A 319 -33.99 -19.96 -29.76
CA ILE A 319 -32.80 -19.26 -30.28
C ILE A 319 -31.47 -19.87 -29.85
N SER A 320 -31.45 -21.03 -29.19
CA SER A 320 -30.21 -21.60 -28.63
C SER A 320 -29.16 -21.96 -29.69
N ARG A 321 -29.59 -22.08 -30.96
CA ARG A 321 -28.75 -22.42 -32.12
C ARG A 321 -28.33 -21.21 -32.94
N PHE A 322 -28.61 -19.99 -32.48
CA PHE A 322 -28.20 -18.79 -33.20
C PHE A 322 -26.69 -18.80 -33.49
N ARG A 323 -26.37 -18.43 -34.73
CA ARG A 323 -25.01 -18.27 -35.21
C ARG A 323 -24.94 -16.98 -36.01
N SER A 324 -24.05 -16.09 -35.58
CA SER A 324 -23.65 -14.96 -36.39
C SER A 324 -22.15 -14.91 -36.49
N ASP A 325 -21.72 -14.47 -37.65
CA ASP A 325 -20.37 -14.23 -38.05
C ASP A 325 -19.63 -13.19 -37.21
N TYR A 326 -20.39 -12.35 -36.52
CA TYR A 326 -19.89 -11.25 -35.69
C TYR A 326 -20.14 -11.46 -34.19
N ALA A 327 -20.83 -12.53 -33.80
CA ALA A 327 -21.19 -12.82 -32.42
C ALA A 327 -20.25 -13.86 -31.79
N ASP A 328 -20.07 -13.81 -30.47
CA ASP A 328 -19.43 -14.91 -29.73
C ASP A 328 -20.32 -16.16 -29.69
N GLU A 329 -19.68 -17.33 -29.61
CA GLU A 329 -20.37 -18.62 -29.50
C GLU A 329 -20.86 -18.82 -28.06
N GLU A 330 -22.03 -18.28 -27.78
CA GLU A 330 -22.75 -18.43 -26.51
C GLU A 330 -24.09 -19.17 -26.75
N ALA A 331 -24.75 -19.61 -25.68
CA ALA A 331 -26.10 -20.17 -25.79
C ALA A 331 -27.11 -19.03 -25.99
N GLY A 332 -27.86 -19.06 -27.10
CA GLY A 332 -28.79 -17.99 -27.46
C GLY A 332 -28.12 -16.93 -28.34
N ILE A 333 -28.53 -15.67 -28.17
CA ILE A 333 -27.95 -14.54 -28.90
C ILE A 333 -26.66 -14.09 -28.21
N GLY A 334 -25.52 -14.50 -28.76
CA GLY A 334 -24.19 -14.15 -28.24
C GLY A 334 -23.81 -12.68 -28.49
N ALA A 335 -22.92 -12.13 -27.66
CA ALA A 335 -22.50 -10.74 -27.77
C ALA A 335 -21.77 -10.43 -29.09
N PHE A 336 -22.01 -9.25 -29.67
CA PHE A 336 -21.26 -8.74 -30.82
C PHE A 336 -19.79 -8.54 -30.45
N ASN A 337 -18.85 -9.10 -31.23
CA ASN A 337 -17.42 -9.11 -30.92
C ASN A 337 -16.59 -8.39 -31.98
N LEU A 338 -16.02 -7.24 -31.61
CA LEU A 338 -15.16 -6.44 -32.47
C LEU A 338 -13.88 -7.17 -32.91
N ASN A 339 -13.38 -8.14 -32.13
CA ASN A 339 -12.25 -8.96 -32.57
C ASN A 339 -12.63 -9.85 -33.76
N ARG A 340 -13.85 -10.39 -33.81
CA ARG A 340 -14.31 -11.21 -34.94
C ARG A 340 -14.42 -10.37 -36.21
N VAL A 341 -14.97 -9.16 -36.10
CA VAL A 341 -15.01 -8.18 -37.21
C VAL A 341 -13.59 -7.85 -37.71
N TYR A 342 -12.68 -7.53 -36.79
CA TYR A 342 -11.29 -7.25 -37.12
C TYR A 342 -10.59 -8.43 -37.80
N GLN A 343 -10.77 -9.65 -37.29
CA GLN A 343 -10.17 -10.86 -37.86
C GLN A 343 -10.69 -11.14 -39.27
N ARG A 344 -11.98 -10.95 -39.54
CA ARG A 344 -12.53 -11.19 -40.89
C ARG A 344 -11.97 -10.26 -41.95
N LEU A 345 -11.74 -8.99 -41.61
CA LEU A 345 -11.07 -8.06 -42.52
C LEU A 345 -9.62 -8.47 -42.81
N LEU A 346 -8.98 -9.19 -41.88
CA LEU A 346 -7.64 -9.75 -42.06
C LEU A 346 -7.64 -11.13 -42.72
N GLN A 347 -8.78 -11.83 -42.82
CA GLN A 347 -8.88 -13.19 -43.37
C GLN A 347 -8.67 -13.28 -44.90
N GLY A 348 -8.36 -12.17 -45.58
CA GLY A 348 -7.72 -12.17 -46.89
C GLY A 348 -6.20 -12.36 -46.87
N LYS A 349 -5.53 -12.33 -45.70
CA LYS A 349 -4.06 -12.40 -45.59
C LYS A 349 -3.46 -13.25 -44.48
N GLU A 350 -4.18 -13.69 -43.44
CA GLU A 350 -3.63 -14.67 -42.48
C GLU A 350 -4.75 -15.20 -41.56
N ARG A 351 -5.07 -16.50 -41.62
CA ARG A 351 -5.83 -17.17 -40.54
C ARG A 351 -4.90 -17.28 -39.34
N GLU A 352 -4.91 -16.28 -38.46
CA GLU A 352 -4.19 -16.38 -37.18
C GLU A 352 -4.72 -17.59 -36.41
N GLN A 353 -3.85 -18.58 -36.19
CA GLN A 353 -4.01 -19.50 -35.06
C GLN A 353 -4.16 -18.64 -33.79
N PRO A 354 -5.02 -19.00 -32.83
CA PRO A 354 -5.17 -18.24 -31.60
C PRO A 354 -3.77 -18.02 -31.02
N VAL A 355 -3.32 -16.76 -30.96
CA VAL A 355 -2.00 -16.40 -30.43
C VAL A 355 -1.84 -17.16 -29.13
N LYS A 356 -1.05 -18.25 -29.14
CA LYS A 356 -0.83 -19.09 -27.97
C LYS A 356 -0.27 -18.11 -26.94
N ARG A 357 -1.11 -17.70 -25.98
CA ARG A 357 -0.72 -16.75 -24.94
C ARG A 357 0.56 -17.31 -24.37
N GLN A 358 1.68 -16.66 -24.66
CA GLN A 358 2.97 -17.12 -24.19
C GLN A 358 2.90 -16.96 -22.67
N ARG A 359 2.54 -18.03 -21.97
CA ARG A 359 2.32 -18.01 -20.52
C ARG A 359 3.69 -17.73 -19.92
N VAL A 360 3.94 -16.48 -19.56
CA VAL A 360 5.20 -16.10 -18.91
C VAL A 360 5.23 -16.78 -17.54
N GLN A 361 6.07 -17.79 -17.42
CA GLN A 361 6.28 -18.47 -16.15
C GLN A 361 7.27 -17.65 -15.30
N ILE A 362 6.72 -16.81 -14.41
CA ILE A 362 7.49 -16.04 -13.43
C ILE A 362 7.71 -16.81 -12.11
N ARG A 363 6.92 -17.85 -11.83
CA ARG A 363 6.98 -18.66 -10.59
C ARG A 363 8.37 -19.15 -10.20
N ARG A 364 9.26 -19.40 -11.17
CA ARG A 364 10.65 -19.84 -10.90
C ARG A 364 11.57 -18.75 -10.36
N TYR A 365 11.11 -17.50 -10.32
CA TYR A 365 11.85 -16.32 -9.84
C TYR A 365 11.07 -15.58 -8.75
N ALA A 366 9.96 -16.15 -8.28
CA ALA A 366 9.02 -15.45 -7.45
C ALA A 366 8.45 -16.36 -6.37
N ILE A 367 8.03 -15.75 -5.27
CA ILE A 367 7.30 -16.38 -4.18
C ILE A 367 5.86 -15.87 -4.25
N GLU A 368 4.87 -16.76 -4.16
CA GLU A 368 3.46 -16.37 -4.21
C GLU A 368 3.02 -15.86 -2.83
N THR A 369 2.28 -14.76 -2.81
CA THR A 369 1.80 -14.04 -1.62
C THR A 369 0.34 -13.65 -1.83
N CYS A 370 -0.34 -13.18 -0.79
CA CYS A 370 -1.70 -12.66 -0.87
C CYS A 370 -1.86 -11.46 -1.82
N TYR A 371 -0.77 -10.75 -2.15
CA TYR A 371 -0.76 -9.61 -3.08
C TYR A 371 -0.20 -9.94 -4.48
N GLY A 372 0.03 -11.22 -4.77
CA GLY A 372 0.59 -11.68 -6.05
C GLY A 372 1.97 -12.30 -5.88
N HIS A 373 2.85 -12.12 -6.87
CA HIS A 373 4.15 -12.77 -6.90
C HIS A 373 5.25 -11.80 -6.46
N TRP A 374 5.86 -12.04 -5.31
CA TRP A 374 7.02 -11.31 -4.83
C TRP A 374 8.29 -11.81 -5.53
N VAL A 375 9.03 -10.91 -6.17
CA VAL A 375 10.28 -11.19 -6.88
C VAL A 375 11.41 -10.43 -6.20
N ALA A 376 12.42 -11.15 -5.75
CA ALA A 376 13.60 -10.58 -5.12
C ALA A 376 14.41 -9.71 -6.09
N GLU A 377 15.08 -8.68 -5.56
CA GLU A 377 15.84 -7.68 -6.32
C GLU A 377 16.71 -8.24 -7.46
N PRO A 378 17.53 -9.30 -7.26
CA PRO A 378 18.43 -9.83 -8.28
C PRO A 378 17.71 -10.43 -9.51
N TYR A 379 16.41 -10.70 -9.39
CA TYR A 379 15.60 -11.31 -10.45
C TYR A 379 14.68 -10.32 -11.18
N ILE A 380 14.49 -9.11 -10.65
CA ILE A 380 13.54 -8.12 -11.19
C ILE A 380 13.82 -7.85 -12.67
N GLU A 381 15.04 -7.43 -13.02
CA GLU A 381 15.39 -7.06 -14.40
C GLU A 381 15.18 -8.22 -15.38
N LYS A 382 15.49 -9.45 -14.93
CA LYS A 382 15.29 -10.67 -15.72
C LYS A 382 13.82 -10.98 -15.95
N VAL A 383 12.97 -10.74 -14.95
CA VAL A 383 11.51 -10.90 -15.05
C VAL A 383 10.94 -9.81 -15.95
N ASP A 384 11.33 -8.55 -15.76
CA ASP A 384 10.85 -7.41 -16.55
C ASP A 384 11.16 -7.58 -18.03
N LYS A 385 12.40 -7.97 -18.40
CA LYS A 385 12.77 -8.27 -19.80
C LYS A 385 11.86 -9.34 -20.42
N LYS A 386 11.49 -10.38 -19.66
CA LYS A 386 10.56 -11.43 -20.13
C LYS A 386 9.14 -10.91 -20.31
N LEU A 387 8.68 -10.07 -19.39
CA LEU A 387 7.35 -9.47 -19.45
C LEU A 387 7.22 -8.48 -20.60
N ILE A 388 8.25 -7.65 -20.84
CA ILE A 388 8.32 -6.74 -21.99
C ILE A 388 8.22 -7.54 -23.29
N LYS A 389 9.03 -8.59 -23.44
CA LYS A 389 9.01 -9.46 -24.63
C LYS A 389 7.63 -10.09 -24.85
N ALA A 390 7.00 -10.61 -23.79
CA ALA A 390 5.67 -11.20 -23.89
C ALA A 390 4.55 -10.19 -24.17
N SER A 391 4.72 -8.94 -23.70
CA SER A 391 3.75 -7.86 -23.90
C SER A 391 3.91 -7.19 -25.28
N ALA A 392 5.05 -7.36 -25.95
CA ALA A 392 5.35 -6.72 -27.23
C ALA A 392 4.35 -7.09 -28.34
N GLU A 393 4.01 -8.38 -28.46
CA GLU A 393 3.08 -8.84 -29.49
C GLU A 393 1.66 -8.33 -29.22
N ARG A 394 1.21 -8.41 -27.96
CA ARG A 394 -0.08 -7.85 -27.54
C ARG A 394 -0.15 -6.34 -27.79
N ARG A 395 0.95 -5.61 -27.53
CA ARG A 395 1.06 -4.17 -27.78
C ARG A 395 0.93 -3.85 -29.28
N ARG A 396 1.61 -4.61 -30.16
CA ARG A 396 1.48 -4.46 -31.62
C ARG A 396 0.04 -4.70 -32.07
N ARG A 397 -0.58 -5.78 -31.60
CA ARG A 397 -1.98 -6.10 -31.90
C ARG A 397 -2.94 -5.00 -31.45
N LEU A 398 -2.83 -4.52 -30.21
CA LEU A 398 -3.69 -3.44 -29.71
C LEU A 398 -3.49 -2.12 -30.48
N LYS A 399 -2.25 -1.78 -30.86
CA LYS A 399 -1.98 -0.64 -31.76
C LYS A 399 -2.65 -0.82 -33.12
N SER A 400 -2.58 -2.02 -33.69
CA SER A 400 -3.21 -2.35 -34.98
C SER A 400 -4.74 -2.25 -34.90
N ILE A 401 -5.35 -2.85 -33.87
CA ILE A 401 -6.80 -2.77 -33.61
C ILE A 401 -7.25 -1.31 -33.44
N ARG A 402 -6.53 -0.50 -32.65
CA ARG A 402 -6.85 0.93 -32.48
C ARG A 402 -6.81 1.68 -33.82
N LYS A 403 -5.75 1.47 -34.61
CA LYS A 403 -5.60 2.10 -35.94
C LYS A 403 -6.71 1.66 -36.89
N TRP A 404 -7.10 0.40 -36.83
CA TRP A 404 -8.21 -0.15 -37.61
C TRP A 404 -9.54 0.48 -37.21
N MET A 405 -9.86 0.55 -35.91
CA MET A 405 -11.10 1.16 -35.40
C MET A 405 -11.22 2.64 -35.81
N LYS A 406 -10.12 3.40 -35.78
CA LYS A 406 -10.11 4.79 -36.25
C LYS A 406 -10.40 4.94 -37.74
N ARG A 407 -9.98 3.97 -38.56
CA ARG A 407 -10.05 4.06 -40.03
C ARG A 407 -11.35 3.51 -40.62
N HIS A 408 -11.93 2.50 -39.99
CA HIS A 408 -13.06 1.75 -40.56
C HIS A 408 -14.31 1.84 -39.68
N ARG A 409 -14.39 2.91 -38.87
CA ARG A 409 -15.45 3.14 -37.89
C ARG A 409 -16.82 3.00 -38.52
N ASP A 410 -17.13 3.88 -39.47
CA ASP A 410 -18.47 4.00 -40.03
C ASP A 410 -18.68 2.99 -41.17
N ASP A 411 -17.63 2.71 -41.95
CA ASP A 411 -17.72 1.83 -43.11
C ASP A 411 -17.72 0.34 -42.77
N HIS A 412 -17.10 -0.14 -41.70
CA HIS A 412 -17.06 -1.61 -41.49
C HIS A 412 -17.64 -2.04 -40.18
N ILE A 413 -17.36 -1.31 -39.10
CA ILE A 413 -17.82 -1.70 -37.77
C ILE A 413 -19.32 -1.50 -37.65
N VAL A 414 -19.81 -0.32 -38.03
CA VAL A 414 -21.26 -0.02 -38.01
C VAL A 414 -22.02 -0.95 -38.96
N ARG A 415 -21.54 -1.15 -40.21
CA ARG A 415 -22.18 -2.10 -41.14
C ARG A 415 -22.22 -3.54 -40.61
N ALA A 416 -21.12 -4.03 -40.02
CA ALA A 416 -21.08 -5.37 -39.41
C ALA A 416 -22.05 -5.47 -38.22
N TYR A 417 -22.16 -4.41 -37.41
CA TYR A 417 -23.11 -4.36 -36.31
C TYR A 417 -24.57 -4.34 -36.79
N SER A 418 -24.90 -3.55 -37.82
CA SER A 418 -26.23 -3.56 -38.46
C SER A 418 -26.57 -4.93 -39.04
N SER A 419 -25.61 -5.61 -39.68
CA SER A 419 -25.80 -6.98 -40.16
C SER A 419 -26.10 -7.93 -39.01
N TYR A 420 -25.35 -7.83 -37.91
CA TYR A 420 -25.59 -8.62 -36.71
C TYR A 420 -26.99 -8.38 -36.11
N LEU A 421 -27.44 -7.13 -36.02
CA LEU A 421 -28.80 -6.82 -35.53
C LEU A 421 -29.86 -7.44 -36.47
N LYS A 422 -29.65 -7.38 -37.78
CA LYS A 422 -30.55 -7.99 -38.77
C LYS A 422 -30.58 -9.51 -38.67
N ASP A 423 -29.43 -10.15 -38.48
CA ASP A 423 -29.34 -11.61 -38.28
C ASP A 423 -30.17 -12.03 -37.07
N VAL A 424 -30.05 -11.29 -35.97
CA VAL A 424 -30.80 -11.55 -34.73
C VAL A 424 -32.30 -11.34 -34.95
N LYS A 425 -32.71 -10.22 -35.58
CA LYS A 425 -34.12 -9.94 -35.87
C LYS A 425 -34.75 -11.04 -36.73
N THR A 426 -34.06 -11.42 -37.81
CA THR A 426 -34.50 -12.49 -38.72
C THR A 426 -34.63 -13.82 -37.97
N THR A 427 -33.67 -14.14 -37.10
CA THR A 427 -33.73 -15.38 -36.31
C THR A 427 -34.92 -15.36 -35.35
N LEU A 428 -35.16 -14.25 -34.66
CA LEU A 428 -36.29 -14.11 -33.75
C LEU A 428 -37.64 -14.20 -34.48
N GLU A 429 -37.73 -13.68 -35.70
CA GLU A 429 -38.94 -13.78 -36.54
C GLU A 429 -39.15 -15.21 -37.07
N VAL A 430 -38.10 -15.87 -37.58
CA VAL A 430 -38.16 -17.25 -38.11
C VAL A 430 -38.49 -18.27 -37.03
N GLU A 431 -37.91 -18.10 -35.83
CA GLU A 431 -38.16 -18.97 -34.69
C GLU A 431 -39.42 -18.58 -33.91
N GLU A 432 -40.23 -17.63 -34.42
CA GLU A 432 -41.48 -17.18 -33.81
C GLU A 432 -41.33 -16.81 -32.32
N VAL A 433 -40.30 -16.02 -32.01
CA VAL A 433 -40.06 -15.51 -30.65
C VAL A 433 -40.86 -14.22 -30.44
N GLU A 434 -41.65 -14.17 -29.37
CA GLU A 434 -42.44 -12.98 -29.01
C GLU A 434 -41.60 -11.87 -28.36
N TRP A 435 -40.52 -11.44 -29.00
CA TRP A 435 -39.56 -10.49 -28.43
C TRP A 435 -40.13 -9.08 -28.23
N SER A 436 -41.12 -8.67 -29.03
CA SER A 436 -41.71 -7.33 -29.02
C SER A 436 -42.41 -6.98 -27.71
N LYS A 437 -42.79 -7.98 -26.90
CA LYS A 437 -43.35 -7.79 -25.55
C LYS A 437 -42.29 -7.39 -24.51
N TYR A 438 -41.01 -7.59 -24.82
CA TYR A 438 -39.90 -7.52 -23.86
C TYR A 438 -38.77 -6.56 -24.27
N ALA A 439 -38.87 -5.93 -25.44
CA ALA A 439 -37.87 -5.04 -25.99
C ALA A 439 -38.49 -3.79 -26.61
N ALA A 440 -37.69 -2.72 -26.67
CA ALA A 440 -38.07 -1.49 -27.35
C ALA A 440 -38.16 -1.71 -28.88
N PRO A 441 -39.08 -1.03 -29.59
CA PRO A 441 -39.27 -1.20 -31.04
C PRO A 441 -38.04 -0.85 -31.88
N ASP A 442 -37.12 -0.03 -31.37
CA ASP A 442 -35.94 0.50 -32.04
C ASP A 442 -34.64 -0.28 -31.74
N LEU A 443 -34.74 -1.41 -31.02
CA LEU A 443 -33.58 -2.20 -30.59
C LEU A 443 -32.71 -2.68 -31.76
N PHE A 444 -33.29 -2.88 -32.94
CA PHE A 444 -32.59 -3.39 -34.12
C PHE A 444 -32.11 -2.28 -35.07
N GLU A 445 -32.51 -1.05 -34.80
CA GLU A 445 -32.25 0.14 -35.60
C GLU A 445 -31.19 1.05 -34.94
N ASP A 446 -31.01 0.97 -33.62
CA ASP A 446 -29.98 1.74 -32.90
C ASP A 446 -28.54 1.24 -33.16
N THR A 447 -27.86 1.91 -34.07
CA THR A 447 -26.42 1.75 -34.32
C THR A 447 -25.54 2.75 -33.56
N SER A 448 -26.13 3.75 -32.89
CA SER A 448 -25.38 4.77 -32.16
C SER A 448 -24.56 4.17 -31.02
N THR A 449 -25.06 3.09 -30.43
CA THR A 449 -24.41 2.39 -29.32
C THR A 449 -23.07 1.77 -29.71
N ILE A 450 -22.94 1.16 -30.91
CA ILE A 450 -21.63 0.65 -31.35
C ILE A 450 -20.66 1.81 -31.64
N SER A 451 -21.16 2.91 -32.21
CA SER A 451 -20.34 4.10 -32.50
C SER A 451 -19.76 4.72 -31.24
N ARG A 452 -20.57 4.87 -30.17
CA ARG A 452 -20.09 5.33 -28.85
C ARG A 452 -19.09 4.35 -28.24
N ARG A 453 -19.34 3.04 -28.38
CA ARG A 453 -18.44 2.01 -27.86
C ARG A 453 -17.08 2.04 -28.54
N VAL A 454 -17.03 2.22 -29.86
CA VAL A 454 -15.79 2.34 -30.62
C VAL A 454 -14.99 3.57 -30.17
N ASP A 455 -15.63 4.73 -29.99
CA ASP A 455 -14.97 5.93 -29.47
C ASP A 455 -14.35 5.71 -28.10
N ALA A 456 -15.13 5.13 -27.19
CA ALA A 456 -14.64 4.80 -25.85
C ALA A 456 -13.43 3.86 -25.91
N LEU A 457 -13.44 2.86 -26.80
CA LEU A 457 -12.31 1.94 -26.99
C LEU A 457 -11.09 2.62 -27.63
N VAL A 458 -11.28 3.52 -28.60
CA VAL A 458 -10.18 4.27 -29.22
C VAL A 458 -9.49 5.19 -28.22
N THR A 459 -10.25 5.80 -27.31
CA THR A 459 -9.76 6.61 -26.19
C THR A 459 -9.08 5.74 -25.14
N THR A 460 -9.70 4.61 -24.76
CA THR A 460 -9.13 3.62 -23.84
C THR A 460 -7.81 3.05 -24.35
N LEU A 461 -7.66 2.92 -25.67
CA LEU A 461 -6.42 2.49 -26.32
C LEU A 461 -5.51 3.67 -26.72
N ALA A 462 -5.59 4.82 -26.06
CA ALA A 462 -4.52 5.82 -26.11
C ALA A 462 -3.15 5.21 -25.72
N PRO A 463 -2.00 5.84 -26.02
CA PRO A 463 -0.69 5.26 -25.74
C PRO A 463 -0.52 4.72 -24.31
N SER A 464 -0.97 5.48 -23.31
CA SER A 464 -0.96 5.05 -21.89
C SER A 464 -1.89 3.86 -21.61
N GLY A 465 -3.07 3.81 -22.23
CA GLY A 465 -4.02 2.72 -22.06
C GLY A 465 -3.61 1.43 -22.78
N ILE A 466 -2.94 1.53 -23.93
CA ILE A 466 -2.30 0.35 -24.57
C ILE A 466 -1.30 -0.29 -23.63
N ASP A 467 -0.48 0.52 -22.96
CA ASP A 467 0.53 0.04 -22.04
C ASP A 467 -0.12 -0.72 -20.88
N ARG A 468 -1.17 -0.15 -20.29
CA ARG A 468 -1.99 -0.79 -19.25
C ARG A 468 -2.60 -2.11 -19.70
N HIS A 469 -3.15 -2.17 -20.91
CA HIS A 469 -3.85 -3.37 -21.40
C HIS A 469 -2.94 -4.40 -22.06
N CYS A 470 -1.69 -4.07 -22.42
CA CYS A 470 -0.75 -5.02 -23.01
C CYS A 470 0.04 -5.81 -21.95
N GLN A 471 0.16 -5.26 -20.73
CA GLN A 471 0.93 -5.86 -19.65
C GLN A 471 0.43 -7.27 -19.31
N ALA A 472 1.36 -8.20 -19.18
CA ALA A 472 1.07 -9.54 -18.67
C ALA A 472 0.91 -9.54 -17.13
N PHE A 473 1.66 -8.67 -16.46
CA PHE A 473 1.63 -8.42 -15.02
C PHE A 473 1.78 -6.92 -14.78
N VAL A 474 1.12 -6.42 -13.74
CA VAL A 474 1.37 -5.09 -13.17
C VAL A 474 2.43 -5.25 -12.08
N THR A 475 3.31 -4.26 -11.98
CA THR A 475 4.43 -4.26 -11.03
C THR A 475 4.30 -3.11 -10.04
N CYS A 476 4.58 -3.38 -8.77
CA CYS A 476 4.69 -2.34 -7.75
C CYS A 476 5.67 -2.77 -6.64
N ALA A 477 6.13 -1.80 -5.85
CA ALA A 477 6.82 -2.12 -4.59
C ALA A 477 5.83 -2.82 -3.64
N VAL A 478 6.36 -3.53 -2.63
CA VAL A 478 5.50 -4.04 -1.56
C VAL A 478 4.86 -2.85 -0.85
N PRO A 479 3.52 -2.83 -0.66
CA PRO A 479 2.86 -1.75 0.06
C PRO A 479 3.36 -1.66 1.51
N GLU A 480 3.28 -0.48 2.11
CA GLU A 480 3.64 -0.25 3.52
C GLU A 480 2.57 -0.85 4.45
N ILE A 481 2.55 -2.17 4.56
CA ILE A 481 1.58 -2.96 5.35
C ILE A 481 2.05 -3.24 6.78
N TRP A 482 3.23 -2.75 7.16
CA TRP A 482 3.96 -3.19 8.35
C TRP A 482 3.29 -2.79 9.67
N GLU A 483 2.46 -1.74 9.64
CA GLU A 483 1.69 -1.26 10.79
C GLU A 483 0.30 -1.92 10.87
N ASP A 484 -0.14 -2.60 9.81
CA ASP A 484 -1.37 -3.40 9.79
C ASP A 484 -1.04 -4.86 10.09
N ASN A 485 -1.22 -5.24 11.36
CA ASN A 485 -0.96 -6.61 11.85
C ASN A 485 -1.69 -7.69 11.04
N MET A 486 -2.89 -7.42 10.52
CA MET A 486 -3.64 -8.40 9.72
C MET A 486 -3.05 -8.53 8.32
N ALA A 487 -2.74 -7.41 7.68
CA ALA A 487 -2.12 -7.39 6.36
C ALA A 487 -0.72 -7.99 6.37
N LEU A 488 0.11 -7.62 7.37
CA LEU A 488 1.44 -8.16 7.59
C LEU A 488 1.40 -9.67 7.77
N LYS A 489 0.58 -10.15 8.72
CA LYS A 489 0.47 -11.58 8.99
C LYS A 489 -0.02 -12.37 7.77
N SER A 490 -1.02 -11.86 7.05
CA SER A 490 -1.52 -12.50 5.83
C SER A 490 -0.45 -12.60 4.75
N PHE A 491 0.39 -11.57 4.64
CA PHE A 491 1.52 -11.56 3.71
C PHE A 491 2.58 -12.59 4.12
N GLU A 492 3.01 -12.58 5.39
CA GLU A 492 3.98 -13.53 5.92
C GLU A 492 3.50 -14.98 5.79
N ASP A 493 2.29 -15.29 6.26
CA ASP A 493 1.70 -16.62 6.20
C ASP A 493 1.72 -17.15 4.76
N THR A 494 1.25 -16.35 3.80
CA THR A 494 1.21 -16.78 2.39
C THR A 494 2.60 -16.87 1.75
N PHE A 495 3.52 -15.97 2.10
CA PHE A 495 4.90 -15.97 1.63
C PHE A 495 5.64 -17.24 2.10
N PHE A 496 5.62 -17.51 3.41
CA PHE A 496 6.31 -18.64 4.00
C PHE A 496 5.66 -19.97 3.61
N ASP A 497 4.34 -20.03 3.47
CA ASP A 497 3.65 -21.19 2.91
C ASP A 497 4.11 -21.48 1.47
N SER A 498 4.19 -20.45 0.62
CA SER A 498 4.68 -20.60 -0.74
C SER A 498 6.13 -21.05 -0.76
N LEU A 499 6.96 -20.53 0.14
CA LEU A 499 8.37 -20.90 0.25
C LEU A 499 8.53 -22.37 0.71
N ALA A 500 7.76 -22.80 1.71
CA ALA A 500 7.75 -24.17 2.22
C ALA A 500 7.26 -25.18 1.16
N ARG A 501 6.26 -24.81 0.35
CA ARG A 501 5.83 -25.63 -0.80
C ARG A 501 6.93 -25.74 -1.86
N ALA A 502 7.64 -24.65 -2.12
CA ALA A 502 8.74 -24.64 -3.09
C ALA A 502 9.96 -25.44 -2.61
N SER A 503 10.23 -25.48 -1.30
CA SER A 503 11.36 -26.23 -0.71
C SER A 503 11.08 -27.73 -0.56
N SER A 504 9.85 -28.14 -0.24
CA SER A 504 9.45 -29.54 -0.03
C SER A 504 9.32 -30.36 -1.32
N THR A 505 9.13 -29.71 -2.47
CA THR A 505 9.09 -30.40 -3.76
C THR A 505 10.50 -30.69 -4.27
N ARG A 506 10.89 -31.97 -4.39
CA ARG A 506 12.22 -32.42 -4.89
C ARG A 506 12.64 -31.80 -6.24
N LYS A 507 11.69 -31.35 -7.07
CA LYS A 507 11.92 -30.64 -8.36
C LYS A 507 12.04 -29.11 -8.23
N CYS A 508 11.61 -28.51 -7.13
CA CYS A 508 11.57 -27.05 -6.91
C CYS A 508 12.48 -26.54 -5.77
N GLY A 509 13.06 -27.41 -4.95
CA GLY A 509 13.98 -27.01 -3.86
C GLY A 509 15.20 -26.19 -4.34
N ALA A 510 15.63 -26.39 -5.60
CA ALA A 510 16.65 -25.55 -6.23
C ALA A 510 16.16 -24.12 -6.56
N GLY A 511 14.85 -23.91 -6.72
CA GLY A 511 14.23 -22.61 -7.01
C GLY A 511 14.18 -21.70 -5.80
N ALA A 512 13.70 -22.19 -4.65
CA ALA A 512 13.67 -21.44 -3.39
C ALA A 512 15.09 -21.06 -2.94
N LYS A 513 16.02 -22.03 -2.92
CA LYS A 513 17.44 -21.75 -2.64
C LYS A 513 18.06 -20.76 -3.62
N ARG A 514 17.70 -20.83 -4.91
CA ARG A 514 18.14 -19.82 -5.89
C ARG A 514 17.57 -18.44 -5.59
N ILE A 515 16.30 -18.32 -5.19
CA ILE A 515 15.69 -17.03 -4.89
C ILE A 515 16.38 -16.36 -3.68
N LEU A 516 16.73 -17.15 -2.66
CA LEU A 516 17.29 -16.64 -1.40
C LEU A 516 18.82 -16.49 -1.42
N ALA A 517 19.57 -17.38 -2.09
CA ALA A 517 21.04 -17.39 -2.04
C ALA A 517 21.74 -16.08 -2.49
N PRO A 518 21.22 -15.31 -3.46
CA PRO A 518 21.82 -14.03 -3.84
C PRO A 518 21.55 -12.89 -2.85
N LEU A 519 20.63 -13.10 -1.90
CA LEU A 519 20.27 -12.09 -0.91
C LEU A 519 21.27 -12.20 0.23
N LYS A 520 22.09 -11.16 0.42
CA LYS A 520 23.07 -11.05 1.51
C LYS A 520 22.32 -10.79 2.84
N LEU A 521 21.64 -11.80 3.35
CA LEU A 521 20.91 -11.76 4.61
C LEU A 521 21.90 -11.64 5.78
N SER A 522 21.51 -10.90 6.81
CA SER A 522 22.22 -10.97 8.10
C SER A 522 21.94 -12.33 8.76
N ASP A 523 22.82 -12.79 9.65
CA ASP A 523 22.63 -14.07 10.37
C ASP A 523 21.29 -14.07 11.13
N VAL A 524 20.93 -12.94 11.75
CA VAL A 524 19.65 -12.75 12.45
C VAL A 524 18.46 -12.93 11.51
N THR A 525 18.47 -12.27 10.34
CA THR A 525 17.39 -12.40 9.35
C THR A 525 17.37 -13.76 8.63
N ALA A 526 18.46 -14.53 8.71
CA ALA A 526 18.51 -15.88 8.20
C ALA A 526 18.01 -16.92 9.22
N GLU A 527 18.12 -16.62 10.52
CA GLU A 527 17.59 -17.42 11.63
C GLU A 527 16.08 -17.23 11.83
N GLU A 528 15.57 -16.01 11.62
CA GLU A 528 14.14 -15.69 11.49
C GLU A 528 13.50 -16.36 10.27
#